data_AF-A0A3P6G769-F1
#
_entry.id   AF-A0A3P6G769-F1
#
_cell.length_a   1.000
_cell.length_b   1.000
_cell.length_c   1.000
_cell.angle_alpha   90.00
_cell.angle_beta   90.00
_cell.angle_gamma   90.00
#
_symmetry.space_group_name_H-M   'P 1'
#
loop_
_entity.id
_entity.type
_entity.pdbx_description
1 polymer ?
#
loop_
_entity_poly.entity_id
_entity_poly.type
_entity_poly.pdbx_seq_one_letter_code
_entity_poly.pdbx_strand_id
1 'polypeptide(L)'
;GETEQEKLDSYENHFFAPSAAEIEGEVNKEGSFELEKVEMIEVASKWGKEDGISAGLVFAKTIRASQGSMLAQHFGEEILDKIPITFVVVLKTKL
;
A
#
# COMPACT_ATOMS: atom_id res chain seq x y z
N GLY A 1 -3.09 3.04 -19.85
CA GLY A 1 -2.85 1.70 -19.26
C GLY A 1 -3.82 0.73 -19.89
N GLU A 2 -3.50 -0.55 -19.92
CA GLU A 2 -4.31 -1.62 -20.56
C GLU A 2 -5.52 -2.06 -19.71
N THR A 3 -6.09 -1.15 -18.92
CA THR A 3 -7.25 -1.41 -18.06
C THR A 3 -8.33 -0.40 -18.41
N GLU A 4 -9.55 -0.89 -18.61
CA GLU A 4 -10.72 -0.05 -18.87
C GLU A 4 -10.91 0.96 -17.74
N GLN A 5 -11.06 2.25 -18.08
CA GLN A 5 -11.13 3.34 -17.11
C GLN A 5 -12.28 3.15 -16.11
N GLU A 6 -13.45 2.71 -16.58
CA GLU A 6 -14.62 2.44 -15.74
C GLU A 6 -14.35 1.35 -14.68
N LYS A 7 -13.54 0.35 -15.04
CA LYS A 7 -13.15 -0.74 -14.14
C LYS A 7 -12.16 -0.26 -13.08
N LEU A 8 -11.32 0.72 -13.42
CA LEU A 8 -10.44 1.39 -12.46
C LEU A 8 -11.24 2.28 -11.51
N ASP A 9 -12.16 3.08 -12.03
CA ASP A 9 -12.97 4.02 -11.25
C ASP A 9 -13.89 3.31 -10.25
N SER A 10 -14.30 2.08 -10.55
CA SER A 10 -15.13 1.23 -9.66
C SER A 10 -14.33 0.38 -8.67
N TYR A 11 -13.00 0.38 -8.74
CA TYR A 11 -12.18 -0.36 -7.78
C TYR A 11 -11.98 0.45 -6.50
N GLU A 12 -12.66 0.04 -5.43
CA GLU A 12 -12.43 0.57 -4.10
C GLU A 12 -11.41 -0.29 -3.36
N ASN A 13 -10.28 0.32 -2.98
CA ASN A 13 -9.34 -0.33 -2.09
C ASN A 13 -9.81 -0.18 -0.65
N HIS A 14 -10.21 -1.29 -0.02
CA HIS A 14 -10.57 -1.34 1.40
C HIS A 14 -9.34 -1.27 2.31
N PHE A 15 -8.52 -0.24 2.12
CA PHE A 15 -7.33 0.05 2.90
C PHE A 15 -7.39 1.49 3.37
N PHE A 16 -7.32 1.68 4.69
CA PHE A 16 -7.23 2.98 5.31
C PHE A 16 -5.93 3.08 6.10
N ALA A 17 -5.19 4.16 5.88
CA ALA A 17 -3.97 4.48 6.63
C ALA A 17 -4.29 5.65 7.58
N PRO A 18 -4.75 5.37 8.81
CA PRO A 18 -5.13 6.41 9.76
C PRO A 18 -3.91 7.24 10.19
N SER A 19 -4.16 8.51 10.49
CA SER A 19 -3.22 9.37 11.21
C SER A 19 -3.21 9.02 12.70
N ALA A 20 -2.14 9.40 13.41
CA ALA A 20 -2.06 9.25 14.86
C ALA A 20 -3.25 9.94 15.57
N ALA A 21 -3.66 11.12 15.10
CA ALA A 21 -4.80 11.85 15.65
C ALA A 21 -6.14 11.10 15.48
N GLU A 22 -6.35 10.41 14.34
CA GLU A 22 -7.54 9.58 14.14
C GLU A 22 -7.54 8.34 15.04
N ILE A 23 -6.37 7.72 15.24
CA ILE A 23 -6.21 6.61 16.18
C ILE A 23 -6.55 7.07 17.60
N GLU A 24 -5.94 8.17 18.05
CA GLU A 24 -6.18 8.79 19.36
C GLU A 24 -7.67 9.14 19.55
N GLY A 25 -8.28 9.74 18.53
CA GLY A 25 -9.68 10.13 18.55
C GLY A 25 -10.62 8.93 18.73
N GLU A 26 -10.41 7.85 17.98
CA GLU A 26 -11.30 6.68 18.05
C GLU A 26 -11.11 5.89 19.35
N VAL A 27 -9.88 5.75 19.86
CA VAL A 27 -9.63 5.09 21.16
C VAL A 27 -10.31 5.86 22.30
N ASN A 28 -10.17 7.19 22.33
CA ASN A 28 -10.82 8.02 23.36
C ASN A 28 -12.35 7.99 23.26
N LYS A 29 -12.89 7.91 22.04
CA LYS A 29 -14.33 7.82 21.79
C LYS A 29 -14.90 6.47 22.21
N GLU A 30 -14.16 5.39 22.03
CA GLU A 30 -14.55 4.03 22.42
C GLU A 30 -14.52 3.85 23.94
N GLY A 31 -13.44 4.29 24.60
CA GLY A 31 -13.38 4.49 26.05
C GLY A 31 -13.13 3.24 26.92
N SER A 32 -12.96 2.04 26.34
CA SER A 32 -12.60 0.83 27.08
C SER A 32 -11.09 0.73 27.36
N PHE A 33 -10.27 1.46 26.61
CA PHE A 33 -8.81 1.43 26.71
C PHE A 33 -8.24 2.82 26.98
N GLU A 34 -7.21 2.88 27.81
CA GLU A 34 -6.35 4.05 27.95
C GLU A 34 -5.20 3.95 26.94
N LEU A 35 -5.00 5.00 26.16
CA LEU A 35 -3.93 5.05 25.18
C LEU A 35 -2.63 5.52 25.83
N GLU A 36 -1.72 4.59 26.11
CA GLU A 36 -0.44 4.91 26.74
C GLU A 36 0.52 5.64 25.77
N LYS A 37 0.56 5.22 24.50
CA LYS A 37 1.52 5.75 23.51
C LYS A 37 1.09 5.48 22.06
N VAL A 38 1.29 6.45 21.18
CA VAL A 38 1.24 6.28 19.72
C VAL A 38 2.54 6.82 19.11
N GLU A 39 3.19 6.02 18.27
CA GLU A 39 4.40 6.43 17.54
C GLU A 39 4.27 6.12 16.06
N MET A 40 4.53 7.13 15.22
CA MET A 40 4.60 6.98 13.77
C MET A 40 6.06 6.90 13.35
N ILE A 41 6.47 5.78 12.76
CA ILE A 41 7.85 5.53 12.36
C ILE A 41 7.93 5.45 10.83
N GLU A 42 8.76 6.30 10.23
CA GLU A 42 9.02 6.25 8.80
C GLU A 42 9.97 5.09 8.45
N VAL A 43 9.46 4.12 7.69
CA VAL A 43 10.23 2.93 7.28
C VAL A 43 10.63 2.93 5.80
N ALA A 44 10.06 3.84 4.99
CA ALA A 44 10.25 3.88 3.54
C ALA A 44 11.72 4.07 3.14
N SER A 45 12.46 4.89 3.88
CA SER A 45 13.88 5.18 3.65
C SER A 45 14.81 3.97 3.84
N LYS A 46 14.32 2.85 4.40
CA LYS A 46 15.07 1.60 4.59
C LYS A 46 14.84 0.57 3.49
N TRP A 47 13.81 0.74 2.67
CA TRP A 47 13.44 -0.27 1.68
C TRP A 47 14.51 -0.41 0.58
N GLY A 48 14.95 -1.64 0.33
CA GLY A 48 15.88 -1.97 -0.74
C GLY A 48 17.36 -1.64 -0.47
N LYS A 49 17.70 -1.09 0.69
CA LYS A 49 19.10 -0.73 1.02
C LYS A 49 19.97 -1.91 1.42
N GLU A 50 19.38 -2.98 1.96
CA GLU A 50 20.13 -4.10 2.54
C GLU A 50 20.43 -5.21 1.52
N ASP A 51 19.58 -5.39 0.50
CA ASP A 51 19.65 -6.56 -0.40
C ASP A 51 20.08 -6.22 -1.85
N GLY A 52 20.43 -4.96 -2.14
CA GLY A 52 20.69 -4.50 -3.52
C GLY A 52 19.45 -4.53 -4.44
N ILE A 53 18.27 -4.77 -3.86
CA ILE A 53 16.97 -4.75 -4.54
C ILE A 53 16.44 -3.31 -4.55
N SER A 54 15.91 -2.84 -5.67
CA SER A 54 15.34 -1.48 -5.69
C SER A 54 14.14 -1.34 -4.73
N ALA A 55 14.02 -0.19 -4.07
CA ALA A 55 12.87 0.12 -3.21
C ALA A 55 11.53 -0.10 -3.91
N GLY A 56 11.46 0.23 -5.22
CA GLY A 56 10.28 0.00 -6.04
C GLY A 56 9.93 -1.48 -6.22
N LEU A 57 10.92 -2.38 -6.32
CA LEU A 57 10.65 -3.82 -6.41
C LEU A 57 10.20 -4.40 -5.07
N VAL A 58 10.79 -3.94 -3.95
CA VAL A 58 10.32 -4.31 -2.60
C VAL A 58 8.87 -3.91 -2.43
N PHE A 59 8.53 -2.65 -2.74
CA PHE A 59 7.16 -2.16 -2.65
C PHE A 59 6.19 -2.94 -3.53
N ALA A 60 6.56 -3.20 -4.79
CA ALA A 60 5.72 -3.95 -5.70
C ALA A 60 5.45 -5.38 -5.21
N LYS A 61 6.46 -6.04 -4.63
CA LYS A 61 6.29 -7.36 -3.99
C LYS A 61 5.34 -7.29 -2.80
N THR A 62 5.46 -6.27 -1.95
CA THR A 62 4.55 -6.05 -0.81
C THR A 62 3.12 -5.87 -1.28
N ILE A 63 2.87 -5.02 -2.28
CA ILE A 63 1.53 -4.82 -2.85
C ILE A 63 0.99 -6.10 -3.49
N ARG A 64 1.81 -6.83 -4.27
CA ARG A 64 1.38 -8.11 -4.87
C ARG A 64 1.04 -9.14 -3.79
N ALA A 65 1.79 -9.21 -2.70
CA ALA A 65 1.53 -10.14 -1.61
C ALA A 65 0.27 -9.78 -0.80
N SER A 66 0.04 -8.50 -0.51
CA SER A 66 -1.09 -8.07 0.33
C SER A 66 -2.40 -7.90 -0.45
N GLN A 67 -2.34 -7.41 -1.68
CA GLN A 67 -3.52 -7.02 -2.47
C GLN A 67 -3.69 -7.82 -3.76
N GLY A 68 -2.78 -8.74 -4.07
CA GLY A 68 -2.81 -9.50 -5.32
C GLY A 68 -4.12 -10.22 -5.58
N SER A 69 -4.67 -10.92 -4.57
CA SER A 69 -5.95 -11.62 -4.72
C SER A 69 -7.11 -10.69 -5.06
N MET A 70 -7.22 -9.53 -4.39
CA MET A 70 -8.26 -8.54 -4.65
C MET A 70 -8.10 -7.91 -6.04
N LEU A 71 -6.86 -7.60 -6.43
CA LEU A 71 -6.56 -7.07 -7.75
C LEU A 71 -6.86 -8.07 -8.85
N ALA A 72 -6.49 -9.35 -8.67
CA ALA A 72 -6.78 -10.41 -9.64
C ALA A 72 -8.30 -10.68 -9.75
N GLN A 73 -9.00 -10.71 -8.62
CA GLN A 73 -10.46 -10.87 -8.60
C GLN A 73 -11.16 -9.76 -9.37
N HIS A 74 -10.74 -8.50 -9.19
CA HIS A 74 -11.38 -7.39 -9.87
C HIS A 74 -10.91 -7.28 -11.32
N PHE A 75 -9.60 -7.22 -11.55
CA PHE A 75 -9.00 -6.86 -12.85
C PHE A 75 -8.69 -8.04 -13.77
N GLY A 76 -8.55 -9.26 -13.25
CA GLY A 76 -8.04 -10.44 -13.98
C GLY A 76 -6.62 -10.79 -13.54
N GLU A 77 -6.23 -12.07 -13.66
CA GLU A 77 -4.91 -12.59 -13.23
C GLU A 77 -3.73 -11.88 -13.91
N GLU A 78 -3.91 -11.43 -15.16
CA GLU A 78 -2.90 -10.72 -15.94
C GLU A 78 -2.43 -9.41 -15.31
N ILE A 79 -3.18 -8.84 -14.36
CA ILE A 79 -2.77 -7.62 -13.65
C ILE A 79 -1.55 -7.87 -12.77
N LEU A 80 -1.40 -9.08 -12.23
CA LEU A 80 -0.37 -9.39 -11.24
C LEU A 80 1.04 -9.24 -11.83
N ASP A 81 1.21 -9.57 -13.10
CA ASP A 81 2.49 -9.47 -13.80
C ASP A 81 2.86 -8.04 -14.19
N LYS A 82 1.87 -7.13 -14.18
CA LYS A 82 2.06 -5.69 -14.45
C LYS A 82 2.41 -4.87 -13.20
N ILE A 83 2.12 -5.38 -11.99
CA ILE A 83 2.40 -4.71 -10.71
C ILE A 83 3.91 -4.40 -10.54
N PRO A 84 4.84 -5.38 -10.72
CA PRO A 84 6.28 -5.10 -10.57
C PRO A 84 6.80 -4.02 -11.50
N ILE A 85 6.32 -3.99 -12.74
CA ILE A 85 6.79 -3.09 -13.79
C ILE A 85 6.35 -1.65 -13.49
N THR A 86 5.07 -1.47 -13.16
CA THR A 86 4.48 -0.14 -12.94
C THR A 86 5.12 0.58 -11.75
N PHE A 87 5.27 -0.10 -10.61
CA PHE A 87 5.80 0.54 -9.40
C PHE A 87 7.31 0.81 -9.46
N VAL A 88 8.09 -0.04 -10.14
CA VAL A 88 9.52 0.24 -10.37
C VAL A 88 9.71 1.50 -11.20
N VAL A 89 8.84 1.77 -12.18
CA VAL A 89 8.93 2.97 -13.04
C VAL A 89 8.47 4.23 -12.30
N VAL A 90 7.35 4.17 -11.58
CA VAL A 90 6.78 5.34 -10.89
C VAL A 90 7.60 5.80 -9.69
N LEU A 91 8.22 4.87 -8.95
CA LEU A 91 9.04 5.24 -7.79
C LEU A 91 10.45 5.71 -8.18
N LYS A 92 10.96 5.30 -9.36
CA LYS A 92 12.21 5.85 -9.92
C LYS A 92 12.11 7.32 -10.34
N THR A 93 10.90 7.82 -10.62
CA THR A 93 10.68 9.19 -11.10
C THR A 93 10.29 10.17 -10.00
N LYS A 94 9.97 9.69 -8.79
CA LYS A 94 9.55 10.50 -7.64
C LYS A 94 10.58 10.53 -6.49
N LEU A 95 11.72 9.86 -6.64
CA LEU A 95 12.84 9.86 -5.70
C LEU A 95 14.09 10.45 -6.35
#